data_AF-A0A0Q1DS26-F1
#
_entry.id   AF-A0A0Q1DS26-F1
#
_cell.length_a   1.000
_cell.length_b   1.000
_cell.length_c   1.000
_cell.angle_alpha   90.00
_cell.angle_beta   90.00
_cell.angle_gamma   90.00
#
_symmetry.space_group_name_H-M   'P 1'
#
loop_
_entity.id
_entity.type
_entity.pdbx_description
1 polymer ?
#
loop_
_entity_poly.entity_id
_entity_poly.type
_entity_poly.pdbx_seq_one_letter_code
_entity_poly.pdbx_strand_id
1 'polypeptide(L)'
;MMFAVPILAVWASFAFVWTIKPKNKKNITLLLAFSGAFLLALTFFELLPEVYENNNPKTIALLILAGILLQVFLEFFSKGAEHGHMHIDLQENKFPILLFLSLAIHALIEGVPIDGNNSILYGIVIHKIPVAIILSIFLVNSKMKTGLVILFITTFSFMTPLGSYIATQSSWMENNGYLMTALAIGVFLHISTVILFESSQGHSFNLGKLIVIMLGIGIAYLV
;
A
#
# COMPACT_ATOMS: atom_id res chain seq x y z
N MET A 1 7.71 16.68 7.57
CA MET A 1 6.57 16.37 6.68
C MET A 1 6.51 14.88 6.37
N MET A 2 7.61 14.29 5.88
CA MET A 2 7.80 12.85 5.64
C MET A 2 7.11 11.89 6.62
N PHE A 3 7.31 12.06 7.93
CA PHE A 3 6.70 11.16 8.93
C PHE A 3 5.23 11.46 9.24
N ALA A 4 4.81 12.73 9.14
CA ALA A 4 3.49 13.17 9.58
C ALA A 4 2.42 12.91 8.50
N VAL A 5 2.75 13.10 7.22
CA VAL A 5 1.78 13.00 6.12
C VAL A 5 1.18 11.59 6.01
N PRO A 6 1.95 10.48 6.09
CA PRO A 6 1.36 9.13 6.06
C PRO A 6 0.42 8.86 7.24
N ILE A 7 0.76 9.34 8.44
CA ILE A 7 -0.08 9.22 9.64
C ILE A 7 -1.40 9.95 9.41
N LEU A 8 -1.32 11.20 8.95
CA LEU A 8 -2.50 12.03 8.67
C LEU A 8 -3.38 11.42 7.57
N ALA A 9 -2.78 10.83 6.53
CA ALA A 9 -3.51 10.16 5.47
C ALA A 9 -4.34 8.99 6.01
N VAL A 10 -3.75 8.13 6.85
CA VAL A 10 -4.45 7.00 7.48
C VAL A 10 -5.60 7.48 8.37
N TRP A 11 -5.33 8.46 9.24
CA TRP A 11 -6.35 8.98 10.16
C TRP A 11 -7.47 9.75 9.44
N ALA A 12 -7.15 10.51 8.40
CA ALA A 12 -8.14 11.20 7.57
C ALA A 12 -9.04 10.19 6.85
N SER A 13 -8.47 9.13 6.27
CA SER A 13 -9.23 8.02 5.68
C SER A 13 -10.13 7.33 6.70
N PHE A 14 -9.64 7.07 7.91
CA PHE A 14 -10.45 6.47 8.98
C PHE A 14 -11.60 7.38 9.41
N ALA A 15 -11.33 8.67 9.63
CA ALA A 15 -12.36 9.65 10.01
C ALA A 15 -13.43 9.82 8.91
N PHE A 16 -13.00 9.84 7.64
CA PHE A 16 -13.90 9.84 6.48
C PHE A 16 -14.83 8.63 6.50
N VAL A 17 -14.29 7.42 6.70
CA VAL A 17 -15.12 6.21 6.75
C VAL A 17 -16.03 6.17 7.97
N TRP A 18 -15.55 6.60 9.14
CA TRP A 18 -16.31 6.63 10.37
C TRP A 18 -17.57 7.52 10.27
N THR A 19 -17.43 8.65 9.57
CA THR A 19 -18.49 9.66 9.40
C THR A 19 -19.42 9.33 8.22
N ILE A 20 -18.87 9.01 7.05
CA ILE A 20 -19.65 8.85 5.80
C ILE A 20 -20.15 7.42 5.60
N LYS A 21 -19.42 6.42 6.13
CA LYS A 21 -19.72 4.99 5.97
C LYS A 21 -20.03 4.61 4.50
N PRO A 22 -19.07 4.82 3.58
CA PRO A 22 -19.29 4.62 2.15
C PRO A 22 -19.71 3.18 1.84
N LYS A 23 -20.78 3.01 1.05
CA LYS A 23 -21.33 1.69 0.66
C LYS A 23 -21.14 1.35 -0.83
N ASN A 24 -20.76 2.33 -1.65
CA ASN A 24 -20.66 2.14 -3.10
C ASN A 24 -19.36 1.41 -3.48
N LYS A 25 -19.46 0.09 -3.62
CA LYS A 25 -18.35 -0.78 -4.01
C LYS A 25 -17.67 -0.36 -5.32
N LYS A 26 -18.44 0.11 -6.31
CA LYS A 26 -17.90 0.53 -7.62
C LYS A 26 -16.91 1.68 -7.48
N ASN A 27 -17.24 2.68 -6.67
CA ASN A 27 -16.37 3.84 -6.48
C ASN A 27 -15.07 3.45 -5.74
N ILE A 28 -15.16 2.55 -4.77
CA ILE A 28 -13.98 2.02 -4.06
C ILE A 28 -13.08 1.24 -5.02
N THR A 29 -13.65 0.41 -5.89
CA THR A 29 -12.88 -0.32 -6.91
C THR A 29 -12.20 0.61 -7.91
N LEU A 30 -12.87 1.69 -8.35
CA LEU A 30 -12.26 2.68 -9.24
C LEU A 30 -11.14 3.46 -8.54
N LEU A 31 -11.33 3.81 -7.27
CA LEU A 31 -10.30 4.47 -6.46
C LEU A 31 -9.06 3.58 -6.28
N LEU A 32 -9.27 2.28 -6.04
CA LEU A 32 -8.19 1.30 -6.00
C LEU A 32 -7.48 1.20 -7.34
N ALA A 33 -8.21 1.04 -8.44
CA ALA A 33 -7.62 0.94 -9.78
C ALA A 33 -6.77 2.16 -10.14
N PHE A 34 -7.23 3.37 -9.79
CA PHE A 34 -6.45 4.60 -9.92
C PHE A 34 -5.15 4.52 -9.12
N SER A 35 -5.25 4.18 -7.83
CA SER A 35 -4.10 4.12 -6.92
C SER A 35 -3.08 3.05 -7.31
N GLY A 36 -3.54 1.85 -7.70
CA GLY A 36 -2.67 0.79 -8.21
C GLY A 36 -1.98 1.19 -9.50
N ALA A 37 -2.68 1.87 -10.43
CA ALA A 37 -2.05 2.38 -11.65
C ALA A 37 -0.99 3.45 -11.36
N PHE A 38 -1.30 4.37 -10.45
CA PHE A 38 -0.40 5.44 -10.04
C PHE A 38 0.85 4.89 -9.36
N LEU A 39 0.71 3.96 -8.40
CA LEU A 39 1.84 3.31 -7.73
C LEU A 39 2.69 2.48 -8.71
N LEU A 40 2.05 1.76 -9.64
CA LEU A 40 2.75 1.03 -10.69
C LEU A 40 3.60 2.00 -11.53
N ALA A 41 3.00 3.07 -12.03
CA ALA A 41 3.68 4.04 -12.88
C ALA A 41 4.85 4.71 -12.15
N LEU A 42 4.67 5.14 -10.90
CA LEU A 42 5.75 5.68 -10.06
C LEU A 42 6.89 4.66 -9.88
N THR A 43 6.55 3.38 -9.69
CA THR A 43 7.55 2.32 -9.59
C THR A 43 8.39 2.20 -10.87
N PHE A 44 7.78 2.39 -12.04
CA PHE A 44 8.48 2.34 -13.33
C PHE A 44 9.25 3.61 -13.68
N PHE A 45 8.73 4.79 -13.34
CA PHE A 45 9.34 6.06 -13.72
C PHE A 45 10.41 6.54 -12.75
N GLU A 46 10.24 6.26 -11.45
CA GLU A 46 11.14 6.74 -10.39
C GLU A 46 11.97 5.61 -9.79
N LEU A 47 11.30 4.65 -9.13
CA LEU A 47 11.99 3.69 -8.26
C LEU A 47 12.88 2.68 -9.02
N LEU A 48 12.40 2.16 -10.15
CA LEU A 48 13.16 1.20 -10.95
C LEU A 48 14.43 1.84 -11.53
N PRO A 49 14.38 2.96 -12.27
CA PRO A 49 15.59 3.64 -12.75
C PRO A 49 16.60 3.91 -11.63
N GLU A 50 16.13 4.47 -10.51
CA GLU A 50 16.97 4.84 -9.37
C GLU A 50 17.66 3.63 -8.74
N VAL A 51 16.93 2.56 -8.44
CA VAL A 51 17.51 1.40 -7.74
C VAL A 51 18.52 0.63 -8.61
N TYR A 52 18.38 0.68 -9.93
CA TYR A 52 19.31 0.06 -10.87
C TYR A 52 20.54 0.94 -11.15
N GLU A 53 20.47 2.24 -10.86
CA GLU A 53 21.58 3.16 -11.08
C GLU A 53 22.78 2.77 -10.18
N ASN A 54 23.92 2.48 -10.80
CA ASN A 54 25.17 2.09 -10.13
C ASN A 54 25.13 0.81 -9.27
N ASN A 55 24.06 0.01 -9.33
CA ASN A 55 23.92 -1.24 -8.56
C ASN A 55 23.99 -2.49 -9.45
N ASN A 56 24.30 -3.65 -8.86
CA ASN A 56 24.34 -4.91 -9.61
C ASN A 56 22.94 -5.34 -10.07
N PRO A 57 22.65 -5.39 -11.39
CA PRO A 57 21.29 -5.62 -11.86
C PRO A 57 20.71 -6.98 -11.46
N LYS A 58 21.54 -8.02 -11.32
CA LYS A 58 21.08 -9.36 -10.92
C LYS A 58 20.64 -9.37 -9.45
N THR A 59 21.39 -8.69 -8.58
CA THR A 59 21.03 -8.57 -7.16
C THR A 59 19.73 -7.80 -6.97
N ILE A 60 19.58 -6.67 -7.68
CA ILE A 60 18.34 -5.88 -7.64
C ILE A 60 17.15 -6.71 -8.10
N ALA A 61 17.26 -7.37 -9.27
CA ALA A 61 16.20 -8.21 -9.80
C ALA A 61 15.81 -9.34 -8.83
N LEU A 62 16.80 -9.96 -8.19
CA LEU A 62 16.56 -11.00 -7.18
C LEU A 62 15.76 -10.47 -5.98
N LEU A 63 16.08 -9.28 -5.49
CA LEU A 63 15.36 -8.67 -4.36
C LEU A 63 13.97 -8.17 -4.74
N ILE A 64 13.77 -7.68 -5.97
CA ILE A 64 12.42 -7.39 -6.48
C ILE A 64 11.58 -8.68 -6.50
N LEU A 65 12.12 -9.78 -7.02
CA LEU A 65 11.42 -11.08 -7.01
C LEU A 65 11.15 -11.56 -5.58
N ALA A 66 12.10 -11.39 -4.66
CA ALA A 66 11.90 -11.70 -3.25
C ALA A 66 10.79 -10.84 -2.63
N GLY A 67 10.70 -9.56 -3.00
CA GLY A 67 9.64 -8.65 -2.56
C GLY A 67 8.25 -9.09 -3.04
N ILE A 68 8.14 -9.53 -4.30
CA ILE A 68 6.90 -10.12 -4.83
C ILE A 68 6.51 -11.36 -4.01
N LEU A 69 7.44 -12.30 -3.81
CA LEU A 69 7.18 -13.53 -3.04
C LEU A 69 6.80 -13.23 -1.59
N LEU A 70 7.47 -12.24 -0.98
CA LEU A 70 7.15 -11.78 0.36
C LEU A 70 5.72 -11.24 0.40
N GLN A 71 5.32 -10.40 -0.56
CA GLN A 71 3.96 -9.87 -0.57
C GLN A 71 2.91 -10.96 -0.82
N VAL A 72 3.17 -11.92 -1.71
CA VAL A 72 2.30 -13.11 -1.88
C VAL A 72 2.12 -13.85 -0.55
N PHE A 73 3.20 -14.02 0.21
CA PHE A 73 3.15 -14.65 1.53
C PHE A 73 2.35 -13.82 2.54
N LEU A 74 2.54 -12.50 2.58
CA LEU A 74 1.77 -11.61 3.46
C LEU A 74 0.28 -11.60 3.10
N GLU A 75 -0.05 -11.61 1.81
CA GLU A 75 -1.43 -11.63 1.31
C GLU A 75 -2.21 -12.85 1.79
N PHE A 76 -1.57 -14.01 1.89
CA PHE A 76 -2.20 -15.22 2.44
C PHE A 76 -2.80 -15.00 3.84
N PHE A 77 -2.15 -14.16 4.65
CA PHE A 77 -2.60 -13.78 5.99
C PHE A 77 -3.54 -12.58 6.00
N SER A 78 -3.39 -11.64 5.05
CA SER A 78 -4.28 -10.47 4.95
C SER A 78 -5.62 -10.79 4.28
N LYS A 79 -5.72 -11.92 3.55
CA LYS A 79 -6.89 -12.31 2.74
C LYS A 79 -7.29 -11.20 1.75
N GLY A 80 -6.32 -10.45 1.22
CA GLY A 80 -6.56 -9.40 0.25
C GLY A 80 -7.15 -8.11 0.83
N ALA A 81 -6.88 -7.82 2.11
CA ALA A 81 -7.28 -6.57 2.76
C ALA A 81 -6.77 -5.32 2.05
N GLU A 82 -5.54 -5.36 1.54
CA GLU A 82 -4.91 -4.24 0.85
C GLU A 82 -5.57 -3.88 -0.49
N HIS A 83 -6.27 -4.81 -1.14
CA HIS A 83 -6.83 -4.62 -2.48
C HIS A 83 -8.36 -4.80 -2.57
N GLY A 84 -9.02 -4.95 -1.42
CA GLY A 84 -10.48 -4.87 -1.30
C GLY A 84 -11.25 -6.20 -1.37
N HIS A 85 -10.56 -7.34 -1.38
CA HIS A 85 -11.16 -8.69 -1.47
C HIS A 85 -11.44 -9.33 -0.09
N MET A 86 -11.90 -8.54 0.87
CA MET A 86 -12.16 -9.01 2.23
C MET A 86 -13.51 -9.71 2.36
N HIS A 87 -13.49 -11.04 2.40
CA HIS A 87 -14.62 -11.90 2.80
C HIS A 87 -14.42 -12.51 4.20
N ILE A 88 -13.72 -11.82 5.09
CA ILE A 88 -13.53 -12.28 6.47
C ILE A 88 -14.80 -11.94 7.27
N ASP A 89 -15.52 -12.97 7.67
CA ASP A 89 -16.60 -12.84 8.63
C ASP A 89 -15.97 -12.77 10.05
N LEU A 90 -15.61 -11.56 10.49
CA LEU A 90 -15.15 -11.32 11.87
C LEU A 90 -16.35 -11.43 12.83
N GLN A 91 -16.86 -12.66 12.97
CA GLN A 91 -17.98 -13.02 13.83
C GLN A 91 -17.61 -12.93 15.32
N GLU A 92 -16.31 -12.89 15.64
CA GLU A 92 -15.81 -12.82 17.01
C GLU A 92 -15.12 -11.48 17.33
N ASN A 93 -15.25 -11.03 18.58
CA ASN A 93 -14.58 -9.84 19.13
C ASN A 93 -13.08 -10.06 19.40
N LYS A 94 -12.39 -10.80 18.54
CA LYS A 94 -10.96 -11.10 18.66
C LYS A 94 -10.15 -10.20 17.74
N PHE A 95 -8.97 -9.82 18.20
CA PHE A 95 -8.03 -9.04 17.39
C PHE A 95 -7.43 -9.96 16.29
N PRO A 96 -7.55 -9.61 14.99
CA PRO A 96 -7.07 -10.47 13.92
C PRO A 96 -5.56 -10.30 13.75
N ILE A 97 -4.78 -10.97 14.62
CA ILE A 97 -3.32 -10.81 14.73
C ILE A 97 -2.60 -11.06 13.39
N LEU A 98 -3.00 -12.09 12.64
CA LEU A 98 -2.37 -12.43 11.36
C LEU A 98 -2.58 -11.34 10.30
N LEU A 99 -3.82 -10.84 10.17
CA LEU A 99 -4.16 -9.71 9.31
C LEU A 99 -3.35 -8.47 9.71
N PHE A 100 -3.30 -8.19 11.02
CA PHE A 100 -2.58 -7.05 11.57
C PHE A 100 -1.09 -7.11 11.26
N LEU A 101 -0.44 -8.23 11.57
CA LEU A 101 0.99 -8.41 11.37
C LEU A 101 1.35 -8.34 9.89
N SER A 102 0.54 -8.95 9.03
CA SER A 102 0.73 -8.89 7.58
C SER A 102 0.70 -7.46 7.05
N LEU A 103 -0.36 -6.70 7.37
CA LEU A 103 -0.48 -5.31 6.97
C LEU A 103 0.58 -4.40 7.60
N ALA A 104 1.01 -4.71 8.82
CA ALA A 104 2.07 -3.95 9.49
C ALA A 104 3.42 -4.13 8.80
N ILE A 105 3.81 -5.36 8.46
CA ILE A 105 5.05 -5.65 7.73
C ILE A 105 4.99 -5.02 6.33
N HIS A 106 3.87 -5.19 5.63
CA HIS A 106 3.65 -4.57 4.33
C HIS A 106 3.84 -3.03 4.40
N ALA A 107 3.16 -2.37 5.34
CA ALA A 107 3.25 -0.92 5.53
C ALA A 107 4.64 -0.44 5.96
N LEU A 108 5.38 -1.26 6.71
CA LEU A 108 6.76 -0.98 7.13
C LEU A 108 7.70 -0.97 5.92
N ILE A 109 7.62 -1.99 5.06
CA ILE A 109 8.45 -2.11 3.87
C ILE A 109 8.14 -0.99 2.86
N GLU A 110 6.85 -0.65 2.70
CA GLU A 110 6.41 0.47 1.88
C GLU A 110 7.03 1.81 2.31
N GLY A 111 7.37 1.97 3.59
CA GLY A 111 7.99 3.21 4.10
C GLY A 111 9.47 3.37 3.73
N VAL A 112 10.15 2.30 3.33
CA VAL A 112 11.60 2.31 3.08
C VAL A 112 12.03 3.23 1.94
N PRO A 113 11.37 3.22 0.75
CA PRO A 113 11.79 4.07 -0.37
C PRO A 113 11.57 5.57 -0.13
N ILE A 114 10.90 5.95 0.95
CA ILE A 114 10.77 7.36 1.30
C ILE A 114 12.11 7.80 1.89
N ASP A 115 12.84 8.64 1.16
CA ASP A 115 14.19 9.08 1.52
C ASP A 115 14.33 10.62 1.62
N GLY A 116 13.24 11.36 1.36
CA GLY A 116 13.21 12.81 1.34
C GLY A 116 12.73 13.38 0.02
N ASN A 117 12.69 12.59 -1.05
CA ASN A 117 12.04 12.96 -2.31
C ASN A 117 10.51 13.09 -2.11
N ASN A 118 9.97 14.25 -2.49
CA ASN A 118 8.54 14.54 -2.36
C ASN A 118 7.70 13.67 -3.31
N SER A 119 8.20 13.30 -4.48
CA SER A 119 7.47 12.54 -5.49
C SER A 119 7.15 11.12 -4.99
N ILE A 120 8.12 10.44 -4.38
CA ILE A 120 7.93 9.11 -3.77
C ILE A 120 6.99 9.19 -2.56
N LEU A 121 7.12 10.23 -1.72
CA LEU A 121 6.23 10.46 -0.59
C LEU A 121 4.76 10.63 -1.05
N TYR A 122 4.52 11.45 -2.07
CA TYR A 122 3.17 11.63 -2.62
C TYR A 122 2.66 10.35 -3.28
N GLY A 123 3.55 9.65 -4.00
CA GLY A 123 3.44 8.26 -4.42
C GLY A 123 2.70 7.35 -3.43
N ILE A 124 3.38 7.14 -2.32
CA ILE A 124 2.97 6.27 -1.23
C ILE A 124 1.73 6.80 -0.52
N VAL A 125 1.61 8.11 -0.30
CA VAL A 125 0.42 8.69 0.36
C VAL A 125 -0.85 8.48 -0.47
N ILE A 126 -0.77 8.67 -1.79
CA ILE A 126 -1.90 8.43 -2.70
C ILE A 126 -2.28 6.94 -2.69
N HIS A 127 -1.32 6.04 -2.56
CA HIS A 127 -1.60 4.61 -2.37
C HIS A 127 -2.23 4.30 -1.00
N LYS A 128 -1.75 4.94 0.05
CA LYS A 128 -2.16 4.69 1.44
C LYS A 128 -3.60 5.08 1.72
N ILE A 129 -4.09 6.14 1.09
CA ILE A 129 -5.46 6.64 1.30
C ILE A 129 -6.51 5.57 0.98
N PRO A 130 -6.56 4.96 -0.23
CA PRO A 130 -7.48 3.86 -0.56
C PRO A 130 -7.35 2.64 0.35
N VAL A 131 -6.11 2.21 0.63
CA VAL A 131 -5.86 1.04 1.51
C VAL A 131 -6.42 1.31 2.91
N ALA A 132 -6.16 2.50 3.47
CA ALA A 132 -6.70 2.91 4.76
C ALA A 132 -8.23 3.03 4.75
N ILE A 133 -8.85 3.49 3.65
CA ILE A 133 -10.31 3.52 3.50
C ILE A 133 -10.87 2.10 3.58
N ILE A 134 -10.30 1.14 2.84
CA ILE A 134 -10.79 -0.25 2.81
C ILE A 134 -10.62 -0.92 4.16
N LEU A 135 -9.44 -0.79 4.77
CA LEU A 135 -9.17 -1.30 6.10
C LEU A 135 -10.15 -0.71 7.12
N SER A 136 -10.42 0.60 7.04
CA SER A 136 -11.37 1.27 7.93
C SER A 136 -12.79 0.78 7.71
N ILE A 137 -13.24 0.59 6.46
CA ILE A 137 -14.58 0.05 6.15
C ILE A 137 -14.70 -1.34 6.76
N PHE A 138 -13.67 -2.16 6.62
CA PHE A 138 -13.66 -3.49 7.19
C PHE A 138 -13.72 -3.47 8.72
N LEU A 139 -12.84 -2.71 9.38
CA LEU A 139 -12.78 -2.64 10.84
C LEU A 139 -14.08 -2.05 11.45
N VAL A 140 -14.66 -1.01 10.84
CA VAL A 140 -15.90 -0.38 11.32
C VAL A 140 -17.12 -1.29 11.14
N ASN A 141 -17.13 -2.15 10.11
CA ASN A 141 -18.21 -3.12 9.91
C ASN A 141 -17.97 -4.46 10.65
N SER A 142 -16.82 -4.63 11.30
CA SER A 142 -16.55 -5.80 12.14
C SER A 142 -17.27 -5.72 13.48
N LYS A 143 -17.35 -6.84 14.21
CA LYS A 143 -17.88 -6.86 15.59
C LYS A 143 -16.88 -6.35 16.63
N MET A 144 -15.64 -6.04 16.24
CA MET A 144 -14.56 -5.65 17.17
C MET A 144 -14.94 -4.42 18.01
N LYS A 145 -14.47 -4.42 19.26
CA LYS A 145 -14.62 -3.24 20.14
C LYS A 145 -13.90 -2.03 19.52
N THR A 146 -14.50 -0.86 19.63
CA THR A 146 -13.95 0.40 19.08
C THR A 146 -12.53 0.68 19.56
N GLY A 147 -12.18 0.35 20.81
CA GLY A 147 -10.81 0.48 21.31
C GLY A 147 -9.79 -0.37 20.55
N LEU A 148 -10.15 -1.58 20.12
CA LEU A 148 -9.28 -2.43 19.30
C LEU A 148 -9.14 -1.90 17.87
N VAL A 149 -10.21 -1.33 17.31
CA VAL A 149 -10.18 -0.68 15.99
C VAL A 149 -9.24 0.53 16.03
N ILE A 150 -9.37 1.38 17.06
CA ILE A 150 -8.50 2.55 17.26
C ILE A 150 -7.04 2.09 17.44
N LEU A 151 -6.79 1.05 18.26
CA LEU A 151 -5.44 0.50 18.42
C LEU A 151 -4.85 0.03 17.08
N PHE A 152 -5.64 -0.70 16.29
CA PHE A 152 -5.21 -1.19 14.98
C PHE A 152 -4.82 -0.04 14.05
N ILE A 153 -5.71 0.95 13.89
CA ILE A 153 -5.48 2.12 13.02
C ILE A 153 -4.27 2.93 13.51
N THR A 154 -4.15 3.13 14.82
CA THR A 154 -3.03 3.85 15.43
C THR A 154 -1.72 3.16 15.05
N THR A 155 -1.58 1.87 15.35
CA THR A 155 -0.33 1.17 15.08
C THR A 155 -0.04 1.07 13.59
N PHE A 156 -1.06 0.79 12.76
CA PHE A 156 -0.91 0.77 11.29
C PHE A 156 -0.42 2.12 10.75
N SER A 157 -0.92 3.25 11.27
CA SER A 157 -0.51 4.60 10.85
C SER A 157 0.97 4.89 11.11
N PHE A 158 1.58 4.25 12.11
CA PHE A 158 2.99 4.42 12.45
C PHE A 158 3.94 3.53 11.65
N MET A 159 3.46 2.46 10.99
CA MET A 159 4.35 1.50 10.32
C MET A 159 5.11 2.11 9.14
N THR A 160 4.44 2.88 8.28
CA THR A 160 5.12 3.55 7.14
C THR A 160 6.15 4.59 7.60
N PRO A 161 5.84 5.52 8.52
CA PRO A 161 6.85 6.40 9.11
C PRO A 161 8.00 5.65 9.80
N LEU A 162 7.71 4.53 10.46
CA LEU A 162 8.73 3.70 11.09
C LEU A 162 9.67 3.08 10.04
N GLY A 163 9.15 2.65 8.90
CA GLY A 163 9.94 2.16 7.77
C GLY A 163 10.91 3.22 7.26
N SER A 164 10.39 4.44 7.02
CA SER A 164 11.20 5.58 6.60
C SER A 164 12.24 6.01 7.64
N TYR A 165 11.88 5.94 8.93
CA TYR A 165 12.79 6.24 10.01
C TYR A 165 13.95 5.23 10.06
N ILE A 166 13.65 3.94 9.97
CA ILE A 166 14.68 2.88 9.92
C ILE A 166 15.58 3.07 8.69
N ALA A 167 14.99 3.43 7.54
CA ALA A 167 15.74 3.66 6.31
C ALA A 167 16.69 4.87 6.39
N THR A 168 16.28 5.95 7.04
CA THR A 168 17.07 7.20 7.10
C THR A 168 18.02 7.32 8.29
N GLN A 169 17.78 6.58 9.38
CA GLN A 169 18.58 6.72 10.61
C GLN A 169 19.56 5.55 10.85
N SER A 170 19.50 4.50 10.03
CA SER A 170 20.38 3.33 10.17
C SER A 170 21.64 3.49 9.32
N SER A 171 22.82 3.42 9.95
CA SER A 171 24.11 3.44 9.25
C SER A 171 24.29 2.26 8.28
N TRP A 172 23.60 1.14 8.53
CA TRP A 172 23.58 0.03 7.58
C TRP A 172 22.78 0.38 6.32
N MET A 173 21.70 1.15 6.48
CA MET A 173 20.83 1.56 5.37
C MET A 173 21.47 2.62 4.47
N GLU A 174 22.41 3.43 4.97
CA GLU A 174 23.17 4.37 4.12
C GLU A 174 23.89 3.66 2.96
N ASN A 175 24.41 2.45 3.21
CA ASN A 175 25.14 1.67 2.19
C ASN A 175 24.31 0.57 1.53
N ASN A 176 23.17 0.20 2.12
CA ASN A 176 22.37 -0.97 1.70
C ASN A 176 20.89 -0.64 1.45
N GLY A 177 20.48 0.63 1.54
CA GLY A 177 19.09 1.06 1.41
C GLY A 177 18.47 0.68 0.06
N TYR A 178 19.27 0.66 -0.99
CA TYR A 178 18.86 0.21 -2.32
C TYR A 178 18.40 -1.26 -2.33
N LEU A 179 18.93 -2.12 -1.45
CA LEU A 179 18.51 -3.52 -1.33
C LEU A 179 17.07 -3.62 -0.80
N MET A 180 16.77 -2.85 0.25
CA MET A 180 15.43 -2.83 0.83
C MET A 180 14.44 -2.06 -0.07
N THR A 181 14.92 -1.07 -0.81
CA THR A 181 14.12 -0.39 -1.85
C THR A 181 13.77 -1.34 -2.98
N ALA A 182 14.71 -2.19 -3.43
CA ALA A 182 14.43 -3.25 -4.39
C ALA A 182 13.37 -4.25 -3.87
N LEU A 183 13.44 -4.61 -2.58
CA LEU A 183 12.41 -5.42 -1.94
C LEU A 183 11.04 -4.72 -1.96
N ALA A 184 10.99 -3.43 -1.64
CA ALA A 184 9.75 -2.64 -1.65
C ALA A 184 9.16 -2.48 -3.06
N ILE A 185 9.99 -2.32 -4.09
CA ILE A 185 9.57 -2.33 -5.50
C ILE A 185 8.83 -3.63 -5.82
N GLY A 186 9.35 -4.78 -5.37
CA GLY A 186 8.67 -6.07 -5.53
C GLY A 186 7.28 -6.10 -4.89
N VAL A 187 7.16 -5.56 -3.67
CA VAL A 187 5.88 -5.42 -2.96
C VAL A 187 4.90 -4.54 -3.76
N PHE A 188 5.37 -3.40 -4.28
CA PHE A 188 4.54 -2.47 -5.06
C PHE A 188 4.07 -3.08 -6.38
N LEU A 189 4.94 -3.80 -7.09
CA LEU A 189 4.59 -4.49 -8.32
C LEU A 189 3.50 -5.54 -8.08
N HIS A 190 3.64 -6.36 -7.05
CA HIS A 190 2.62 -7.35 -6.70
C HIS A 190 1.26 -6.70 -6.42
N ILE A 191 1.20 -5.74 -5.49
CA ILE A 191 -0.07 -5.10 -5.09
C ILE A 191 -0.71 -4.38 -6.27
N SER A 192 0.07 -3.61 -7.01
CA SER A 192 -0.44 -2.83 -8.13
C SER A 192 -1.01 -3.74 -9.21
N THR A 193 -0.33 -4.85 -9.53
CA THR A 193 -0.81 -5.79 -10.56
C THR A 193 -2.05 -6.55 -10.10
N VAL A 194 -2.12 -7.00 -8.85
CA VAL A 194 -3.33 -7.63 -8.28
C VAL A 194 -4.52 -6.65 -8.36
N ILE A 195 -4.34 -5.40 -7.94
CA ILE A 195 -5.37 -4.36 -8.01
C ILE A 195 -5.82 -4.12 -9.47
N LEU A 196 -4.90 -4.06 -10.42
CA LEU A 196 -5.20 -3.74 -11.81
C LEU A 196 -5.85 -4.90 -12.57
N PHE A 197 -5.37 -6.13 -12.38
CA PHE A 197 -5.77 -7.27 -13.20
C PHE A 197 -6.84 -8.15 -12.54
N GLU A 198 -6.85 -8.28 -11.22
CA GLU A 198 -7.79 -9.18 -10.53
C GLU A 198 -9.11 -8.49 -10.17
N SER A 199 -9.13 -7.15 -10.01
CA SER A 199 -10.35 -6.40 -9.66
C SER A 199 -11.42 -6.35 -10.77
N SER A 200 -11.19 -6.93 -11.96
CA SER A 200 -12.21 -7.05 -13.01
C SER A 200 -13.04 -8.32 -12.84
N GLN A 201 -14.26 -8.17 -12.31
CA GLN A 201 -15.24 -9.24 -12.30
C GLN A 201 -15.93 -9.35 -13.67
N GLY A 202 -15.70 -10.48 -14.36
CA GLY A 202 -16.27 -10.79 -15.67
C GLY A 202 -15.55 -10.07 -16.80
N HIS A 203 -15.27 -10.78 -17.90
CA HIS A 203 -14.52 -10.30 -19.07
C HIS A 203 -15.21 -9.15 -19.87
N SER A 204 -16.11 -8.39 -19.26
CA SER A 204 -16.71 -7.19 -19.85
C SER A 204 -15.75 -6.00 -19.73
N PHE A 205 -15.50 -5.33 -20.85
CA PHE A 205 -14.70 -4.11 -20.90
C PHE A 205 -15.28 -3.01 -20.00
N ASN A 206 -14.48 -2.49 -19.07
CA ASN A 206 -14.87 -1.39 -18.18
C ASN A 206 -14.10 -0.12 -18.54
N LEU A 207 -14.72 0.73 -19.38
CA LEU A 207 -14.12 1.99 -19.82
C LEU A 207 -13.80 2.93 -18.65
N GLY A 208 -14.63 2.96 -17.61
CA GLY A 208 -14.39 3.77 -16.41
C GLY A 208 -13.10 3.36 -15.70
N LYS A 209 -12.86 2.04 -15.57
CA LYS A 209 -11.61 1.50 -15.02
C LYS A 209 -10.41 1.88 -15.88
N LEU A 210 -10.53 1.78 -17.21
CA LEU A 210 -9.44 2.18 -18.12
C LEU A 210 -9.10 3.67 -17.99
N ILE A 211 -10.10 4.55 -17.92
CA ILE A 211 -9.89 6.00 -17.78
C ILE A 211 -9.15 6.31 -16.48
N VAL A 212 -9.55 5.72 -15.35
CA VAL A 212 -8.87 5.99 -14.08
C VAL A 212 -7.44 5.41 -14.04
N ILE A 213 -7.18 4.30 -14.74
CA ILE A 213 -5.83 3.77 -14.91
C ILE A 213 -4.97 4.75 -15.71
N MET A 214 -5.47 5.23 -16.85
CA MET A 214 -4.77 6.22 -17.67
C MET A 214 -4.50 7.52 -16.91
N LEU A 215 -5.46 7.97 -16.08
CA LEU A 215 -5.26 9.12 -15.20
C LEU A 215 -4.19 8.86 -14.14
N GLY A 216 -4.19 7.68 -13.51
CA GLY A 216 -3.15 7.30 -12.54
C GLY A 216 -1.76 7.33 -13.16
N ILE A 217 -1.59 6.73 -14.33
CA ILE A 217 -0.31 6.76 -15.07
C ILE A 217 0.07 8.18 -15.48
N GLY A 218 -0.89 8.95 -16.01
CA GLY A 218 -0.65 10.32 -16.47
C GLY A 218 -0.25 11.28 -15.35
N ILE A 219 -0.84 11.15 -14.16
CA ILE A 219 -0.45 11.97 -13.01
C ILE A 219 0.92 11.53 -12.49
N ALA A 220 1.19 10.21 -12.40
CA ALA A 220 2.50 9.72 -11.96
C ALA A 220 3.65 10.17 -12.88
N TYR A 221 3.39 10.35 -14.17
CA TYR A 221 4.39 10.86 -15.11
C TYR A 221 4.72 12.36 -14.92
N LEU A 222 3.83 13.14 -14.28
CA LEU A 222 3.98 14.59 -14.10
C LEU A 222 4.55 14.97 -12.73
N VAL A 223 4.67 14.02 -11.82
CA VAL A 223 5.16 14.18 -10.43
C VAL A 223 6.59 13.70 -10.37
#